data_AF-D8LIW1-F1
#
_entry.id   AF-D8LIW1-F1
#
_cell.length_a   1.000
_cell.length_b   1.000
_cell.length_c   1.000
_cell.angle_alpha   90.00
_cell.angle_beta   90.00
_cell.angle_gamma   90.00
#
_symmetry.space_group_name_H-M   'P 1'
#
loop_
_entity.id
_entity.type
_entity.pdbx_description
1 polymer ?
#
loop_
_entity_poly.entity_id
_entity_poly.type
_entity_poly.pdbx_seq_one_letter_code
_entity_poly.pdbx_strand_id
1 'polypeptide(L)'
;MGCSSSRDENGEVVSFERSEPLLDFKCKGFEHGGVQVAQCAVQGWRKTMEDVALVQFGVPPREDTLALGVFDGHSGGDAAQFAQEELIGHIKETDEWRRGDVSTGCINGFMAVDVSMRKCGVQSGTTAVLALIGPEDIVVANCGDSRSVLRWETDAGR
;
A
#
# COMPACT_ATOMS: atom_id res chain seq x y z
N MET A 1 9.91 -7.51 -28.92
CA MET A 1 9.79 -6.48 -27.88
C MET A 1 10.60 -5.29 -28.33
N GLY A 2 9.94 -4.23 -28.83
CA GLY A 2 10.60 -3.02 -29.28
C GLY A 2 10.74 -2.05 -28.12
N CYS A 3 11.91 -1.47 -27.92
CA CYS A 3 12.09 -0.35 -27.02
C CYS A 3 12.37 0.88 -27.89
N SER A 4 11.56 1.93 -27.74
CA SER A 4 11.82 3.21 -28.40
C SER A 4 12.72 4.05 -27.51
N SER A 5 13.78 4.62 -28.09
CA SER A 5 14.65 5.55 -27.38
C SER A 5 14.25 6.98 -27.71
N SER A 6 14.09 7.81 -26.68
CA SER A 6 14.11 9.27 -26.85
C SER A 6 15.57 9.73 -26.81
N ARG A 7 15.90 10.72 -27.65
CA ARG A 7 17.25 11.26 -27.77
C ARG A 7 17.25 12.75 -27.45
N ASP A 8 18.31 13.24 -26.81
CA ASP A 8 18.50 14.67 -26.58
C ASP A 8 18.98 15.40 -27.85
N GLU A 9 19.24 16.70 -27.72
CA GLU A 9 19.77 17.53 -28.81
C GLU A 9 21.15 17.10 -29.32
N ASN A 10 21.89 16.29 -28.54
CA ASN A 10 23.18 15.72 -28.89
C ASN A 10 23.08 14.30 -29.46
N GLY A 11 21.87 13.73 -29.55
CA GLY A 11 21.63 12.39 -30.06
C GLY A 11 21.90 11.28 -29.05
N GLU A 12 22.16 11.60 -27.77
CA GLU A 12 22.30 10.64 -26.69
C GLU A 12 20.94 10.11 -26.25
N VAL A 13 20.86 8.81 -25.98
CA VAL A 13 19.61 8.18 -25.52
C VAL A 13 19.32 8.65 -24.09
N VAL A 14 18.26 9.43 -23.92
CA VAL A 14 17.84 10.00 -22.64
C VAL A 14 16.76 9.19 -21.95
N SER A 15 15.92 8.46 -22.68
CA SER A 15 15.03 7.47 -22.09
C SER A 15 14.78 6.29 -23.01
N PHE A 16 14.58 5.12 -22.40
CA PHE A 16 14.07 3.92 -23.04
C PHE A 16 12.63 3.77 -22.58
N GLU A 17 11.69 4.10 -23.46
CA GLU A 17 10.26 3.91 -23.21
C GLU A 17 9.82 2.63 -23.91
N ARG A 18 8.95 1.86 -23.25
CA ARG A 18 8.36 0.67 -23.87
C ARG A 18 7.54 1.13 -25.08
N SER A 19 7.57 0.36 -26.17
CA SER A 19 6.69 0.64 -27.33
C SER A 19 5.22 0.36 -27.03
N GLU A 20 4.94 -0.43 -26.00
CA GLU A 20 3.61 -0.82 -25.55
C GLU A 20 3.59 -1.03 -24.02
N PRO A 21 2.45 -0.81 -23.34
CA PRO A 21 2.34 -1.04 -21.91
C PRO A 21 2.34 -2.54 -21.60
N LEU A 22 2.88 -2.92 -20.45
CA LEU A 22 2.77 -4.28 -19.93
C LEU A 22 1.40 -4.47 -19.27
N LEU A 23 0.45 -5.05 -20.01
CA LEU A 23 -0.92 -5.31 -19.57
C LEU A 23 -1.08 -6.72 -18.97
N ASP A 24 -0.15 -7.13 -18.12
CA ASP A 24 -0.22 -8.39 -17.38
C ASP A 24 -0.82 -8.14 -15.99
N PHE A 25 -2.15 -8.06 -15.94
CA PHE A 25 -2.89 -7.81 -14.70
C PHE A 25 -2.70 -8.96 -13.69
N LYS A 26 -2.29 -8.60 -12.47
CA LYS A 26 -2.24 -9.52 -11.33
C LYS A 26 -3.40 -9.21 -10.40
N CYS A 27 -4.48 -9.97 -10.51
CA CYS A 27 -5.65 -9.80 -9.64
C CYS A 27 -5.80 -10.98 -8.65
N LYS A 28 -6.27 -10.69 -7.44
CA LYS A 28 -6.60 -11.65 -6.39
C LYS A 28 -7.92 -11.27 -5.72
N GLY A 29 -8.70 -12.26 -5.34
CA GLY A 29 -9.92 -12.11 -4.55
C GLY A 29 -9.76 -12.79 -3.19
N PHE A 30 -10.33 -12.19 -2.16
CA PHE A 30 -10.31 -12.68 -0.78
C PHE A 30 -11.71 -12.57 -0.18
N GLU A 31 -12.04 -13.51 0.69
CA GLU A 31 -13.34 -13.52 1.39
C GLU A 31 -13.15 -14.02 2.82
N HIS A 32 -13.70 -13.28 3.78
CA HIS A 32 -13.75 -13.69 5.17
C HIS A 32 -14.84 -12.92 5.92
N GLY A 33 -15.59 -13.61 6.80
CA GLY A 33 -16.57 -12.94 7.67
C GLY A 33 -17.66 -12.16 6.94
N GLY A 34 -18.03 -12.55 5.70
CA GLY A 34 -18.99 -11.83 4.87
C GLY A 34 -18.42 -10.60 4.16
N VAL A 35 -17.13 -10.30 4.31
CA VAL A 35 -16.42 -9.24 3.58
C VAL A 35 -15.71 -9.85 2.38
N GLN A 36 -15.87 -9.21 1.22
CA GLN A 36 -15.18 -9.57 -0.02
C GLN A 36 -14.20 -8.45 -0.39
N VAL A 37 -12.97 -8.83 -0.73
CA VAL A 37 -11.91 -7.90 -1.14
C VAL A 37 -11.37 -8.35 -2.48
N ALA A 38 -11.23 -7.41 -3.41
CA ALA A 38 -10.54 -7.62 -4.67
C ALA A 38 -9.35 -6.67 -4.76
N GLN A 39 -8.20 -7.22 -5.15
CA GLN A 39 -6.97 -6.48 -5.38
C GLN A 39 -6.55 -6.73 -6.82
N CYS A 40 -6.16 -5.68 -7.54
CA CYS A 40 -5.51 -5.86 -8.84
C CYS A 40 -4.39 -4.85 -9.07
N ALA A 41 -3.30 -5.31 -9.67
CA ALA A 41 -2.13 -4.50 -9.99
C ALA A 41 -1.67 -4.75 -11.43
N VAL A 42 -1.11 -3.73 -12.07
CA VAL A 42 -0.56 -3.80 -13.43
C VAL A 42 0.56 -2.78 -13.58
N GLN A 43 1.67 -3.20 -14.21
CA GLN A 43 2.85 -2.35 -14.38
C GLN A 43 2.63 -1.20 -15.39
N GLY A 44 1.90 -1.46 -16.48
CA GLY A 44 1.65 -0.47 -17.52
C GLY A 44 2.94 -0.03 -18.21
N TRP A 45 3.16 1.28 -18.33
CA TRP A 45 4.25 1.88 -19.11
C TRP A 45 5.60 1.96 -18.37
N ARG A 46 5.59 1.83 -17.04
CA ARG A 46 6.82 1.95 -16.24
C ARG A 46 7.80 0.82 -16.56
N LYS A 47 9.09 1.06 -16.31
CA LYS A 47 10.14 0.06 -16.53
C LYS A 47 10.04 -1.10 -15.53
N THR A 48 9.74 -0.76 -14.29
CA THR A 48 9.61 -1.62 -13.11
C THR A 48 8.21 -1.47 -12.52
N MET A 49 7.74 -2.50 -11.81
CA MET A 49 6.57 -2.44 -10.94
C MET A 49 7.08 -2.25 -9.52
N GLU A 50 6.84 -1.09 -8.92
CA GLU A 50 7.34 -0.73 -7.58
C GLU A 50 6.23 -0.73 -6.52
N ASP A 51 4.96 -0.73 -6.95
CA ASP A 51 3.82 -0.77 -6.04
C ASP A 51 3.57 -2.17 -5.48
N VAL A 52 3.14 -2.20 -4.21
CA VAL A 52 2.61 -3.40 -3.56
C VAL A 52 1.33 -3.04 -2.81
N ALA A 53 0.54 -4.05 -2.49
CA ALA A 53 -0.66 -3.84 -1.69
C ALA A 53 -0.88 -4.99 -0.69
N LEU A 54 -1.50 -4.65 0.43
CA LEU A 54 -1.73 -5.48 1.59
C LEU A 54 -3.22 -5.84 1.69
N VAL A 55 -3.50 -7.11 1.93
CA VAL A 55 -4.80 -7.60 2.40
C VAL A 55 -4.55 -8.55 3.54
N GLN A 56 -4.95 -8.17 4.75
CA GLN A 56 -4.78 -8.99 5.95
C GLN A 56 -6.07 -9.00 6.77
N PHE A 57 -6.64 -10.19 6.95
CA PHE A 57 -7.72 -10.42 7.90
C PHE A 57 -7.12 -10.77 9.27
N GLY A 58 -7.60 -10.10 10.31
CA GLY A 58 -7.16 -10.28 11.68
C GLY A 58 -5.86 -9.55 11.98
N VAL A 59 -5.93 -8.59 12.91
CA VAL A 59 -4.77 -7.84 13.40
C VAL A 59 -4.74 -7.93 14.93
N PRO A 60 -4.01 -8.89 15.53
CA PRO A 60 -4.02 -9.10 16.97
C PRO A 60 -3.68 -7.83 17.78
N PRO A 61 -4.30 -7.61 18.95
CA PRO A 61 -5.32 -8.45 19.58
C PRO A 61 -6.75 -8.25 19.02
N ARG A 62 -6.91 -7.52 17.91
CA ARG A 62 -8.18 -7.21 17.24
C ARG A 62 -8.40 -8.14 16.04
N GLU A 63 -8.76 -9.39 16.33
CA GLU A 63 -8.88 -10.47 15.32
C GLU A 63 -9.99 -10.23 14.28
N ASP A 64 -10.92 -9.33 14.57
CA ASP A 64 -12.02 -8.92 13.69
C ASP A 64 -11.67 -7.72 12.79
N THR A 65 -10.44 -7.20 12.86
CA THR A 65 -10.00 -6.08 12.03
C THR A 65 -9.44 -6.54 10.69
N LEU A 66 -9.93 -5.97 9.60
CA LEU A 66 -9.38 -6.09 8.26
C LEU A 66 -8.42 -4.92 7.97
N ALA A 67 -7.19 -5.24 7.57
CA ALA A 67 -6.22 -4.26 7.08
C ALA A 67 -6.08 -4.33 5.56
N LEU A 68 -6.27 -3.19 4.89
CA LEU A 68 -6.09 -3.01 3.46
C LEU A 68 -5.08 -1.89 3.21
N GLY A 69 -4.02 -2.17 2.46
CA GLY A 69 -2.96 -1.20 2.20
C GLY A 69 -2.59 -1.10 0.72
N VAL A 70 -2.22 0.09 0.27
CA VAL A 70 -1.54 0.32 -1.02
C VAL A 70 -0.31 1.17 -0.77
N PHE A 71 0.81 0.75 -1.36
CA PHE A 71 2.13 1.36 -1.20
C PHE A 71 2.69 1.62 -2.60
N ASP A 72 2.77 2.89 -3.01
CA ASP A 72 3.33 3.31 -4.30
C ASP A 72 4.83 3.56 -4.11
N GLY A 73 5.66 2.66 -4.64
CA GLY A 73 7.11 2.73 -4.51
C GLY A 73 7.74 3.72 -5.48
N HIS A 74 8.79 4.41 -5.05
CA HIS A 74 9.56 5.30 -5.92
C HIS A 74 11.06 5.20 -5.66
N SER A 75 11.82 5.22 -6.76
CA SER A 75 13.27 4.99 -6.75
C SER A 75 13.65 3.58 -6.28
N GLY A 76 12.76 2.60 -6.52
CA GLY A 76 12.90 1.19 -6.15
C GLY A 76 11.73 0.66 -5.32
N GLY A 77 11.40 -0.63 -5.47
CA GLY A 77 10.26 -1.26 -4.78
C GLY A 77 10.52 -1.67 -3.32
N ASP A 78 11.77 -1.57 -2.84
CA ASP A 78 12.16 -2.11 -1.53
C ASP A 78 11.40 -1.49 -0.36
N ALA A 79 11.23 -0.16 -0.34
CA ALA A 79 10.46 0.53 0.70
C ALA A 79 8.98 0.13 0.71
N ALA A 80 8.37 -0.01 -0.47
CA ALA A 80 6.97 -0.41 -0.60
C ALA A 80 6.79 -1.84 -0.06
N GLN A 81 7.66 -2.76 -0.46
CA GLN A 81 7.67 -4.14 0.02
C GLN A 81 7.91 -4.22 1.53
N PHE A 82 8.89 -3.49 2.05
CA PHE A 82 9.19 -3.44 3.48
C PHE A 82 8.01 -2.90 4.29
N ALA A 83 7.34 -1.83 3.82
CA ALA A 83 6.15 -1.31 4.48
C ALA A 83 5.02 -2.34 4.51
N GLN A 84 4.79 -3.04 3.39
CA GLN A 84 3.75 -4.06 3.29
C GLN A 84 3.99 -5.25 4.24
N GLU A 85 5.24 -5.63 4.47
CA GLU A 85 5.62 -6.75 5.34
C GLU A 85 5.62 -6.36 6.83
N GLU A 86 6.12 -5.17 7.19
CA GLU A 86 6.46 -4.83 8.58
C GLU A 86 5.49 -3.84 9.25
N LEU A 87 4.74 -3.01 8.49
CA LEU A 87 3.95 -1.91 9.08
C LEU A 87 2.91 -2.40 10.09
N ILE A 88 2.16 -3.46 9.77
CA ILE A 88 1.16 -4.02 10.70
C ILE A 88 1.84 -4.59 11.95
N GLY A 89 3.03 -5.18 11.80
CA GLY A 89 3.86 -5.65 12.90
C GLY A 89 4.20 -4.53 13.88
N HIS A 90 4.64 -3.38 13.35
CA HIS A 90 4.94 -2.22 14.18
C HIS A 90 3.69 -1.60 14.82
N ILE A 91 2.56 -1.51 14.10
CA ILE A 91 1.31 -0.98 14.66
C ILE A 91 0.84 -1.84 15.85
N LYS A 92 0.81 -3.17 15.71
CA LYS A 92 0.30 -4.06 16.78
C LYS A 92 1.18 -4.11 18.03
N GLU A 93 2.43 -3.71 17.91
CA GLU A 93 3.38 -3.62 19.02
C GLU A 93 3.19 -2.35 19.86
N THR A 94 2.50 -1.33 19.34
CA THR A 94 2.22 -0.10 20.09
C THR A 94 1.26 -0.35 21.25
N ASP A 95 1.47 0.36 22.37
CA ASP A 95 0.58 0.30 23.51
C ASP A 95 -0.79 0.91 23.19
N GLU A 96 -0.83 1.91 22.31
CA GLU A 96 -2.06 2.57 21.86
C GLU A 96 -2.97 1.59 21.12
N TRP A 97 -2.43 0.82 20.18
CA TRP A 97 -3.18 -0.23 19.49
C TRP A 97 -3.80 -1.23 20.46
N ARG A 98 -3.00 -1.72 21.42
CA ARG A 98 -3.43 -2.71 22.42
C ARG A 98 -4.52 -2.17 23.35
N ARG A 99 -4.52 -0.86 23.63
CA ARG A 99 -5.53 -0.17 24.43
C ARG A 99 -6.74 0.29 23.61
N GLY A 100 -6.66 0.18 22.29
CA GLY A 100 -7.71 0.55 21.35
C GLY A 100 -7.73 1.97 20.84
N ASP A 101 -6.65 2.71 21.06
CA ASP A 101 -6.39 3.93 20.34
C ASP A 101 -5.73 3.59 18.99
N VAL A 102 -6.57 3.23 18.02
CA VAL A 102 -6.15 2.82 16.68
C VAL A 102 -5.40 3.95 15.96
N SER A 103 -5.91 5.18 16.05
CA SER A 103 -5.33 6.34 15.37
C SER A 103 -3.91 6.63 15.83
N THR A 104 -3.67 6.69 17.14
CA THR A 104 -2.33 6.92 17.67
C THR A 104 -1.42 5.71 17.44
N GLY A 105 -1.95 4.49 17.52
CA GLY A 105 -1.22 3.28 17.17
C GLY A 105 -0.72 3.29 15.72
N CYS A 106 -1.53 3.78 14.78
CA CYS A 106 -1.13 3.99 13.38
C CYS A 106 0.01 5.02 13.28
N ILE A 107 -0.12 6.19 13.91
CA ILE A 107 0.92 7.23 13.86
C ILE A 107 2.25 6.66 14.37
N ASN A 108 2.25 6.01 15.53
CA ASN A 108 3.44 5.42 16.12
C ASN A 108 4.00 4.27 15.28
N GLY A 109 3.13 3.43 14.69
CA GLY A 109 3.55 2.34 13.81
C GLY A 109 4.19 2.83 12.50
N PHE A 110 3.68 3.90 11.90
CA PHE A 110 4.28 4.53 10.72
C PHE A 110 5.66 5.11 11.04
N MET A 111 5.80 5.79 12.19
CA MET A 111 7.11 6.30 12.63
C MET A 111 8.09 5.16 12.92
N ALA A 112 7.61 4.06 13.51
CA ALA A 112 8.45 2.90 13.82
C ALA A 112 8.94 2.17 12.56
N VAL A 113 8.08 1.99 11.54
CA VAL A 113 8.49 1.34 10.29
C VAL A 113 9.50 2.21 9.52
N ASP A 114 9.35 3.54 9.51
CA ASP A 114 10.32 4.46 8.90
C ASP A 114 11.71 4.36 9.57
N VAL A 115 11.74 4.32 10.90
CA VAL A 115 12.98 4.08 11.66
C VAL A 115 13.56 2.70 11.36
N SER A 116 12.72 1.68 11.18
CA SER A 116 13.13 0.32 10.84
C SER A 116 13.77 0.26 9.45
N MET A 117 13.12 0.84 8.43
CA MET A 117 13.65 0.98 7.07
C MET A 117 15.02 1.65 7.06
N ARG A 118 15.17 2.76 7.80
CA ARG A 118 16.45 3.48 7.91
C ARG A 118 17.55 2.59 8.50
N LYS A 119 17.25 1.79 9.53
CA LYS A 119 18.22 0.85 10.14
C LYS A 119 18.62 -0.28 9.19
N CYS A 120 17.68 -0.74 8.37
CA CYS A 120 17.91 -1.75 7.34
C CYS A 120 18.59 -1.18 6.09
N GLY A 121 18.78 0.14 6.01
CA GLY A 121 19.46 0.80 4.90
C GLY A 121 18.62 0.90 3.63
N VAL A 122 17.30 0.78 3.72
CA VAL A 122 16.38 1.00 2.59
C VAL A 122 16.59 2.43 2.07
N GLN A 123 16.84 2.57 0.77
CA GLN A 123 17.13 3.86 0.12
C GLN A 123 16.00 4.37 -0.77
N SER A 124 15.08 3.49 -1.18
CA SER A 124 13.89 3.90 -1.93
C SER A 124 12.84 4.49 -0.99
N GLY A 125 11.79 5.08 -1.56
CA GLY A 125 10.66 5.59 -0.79
C GLY A 125 9.35 4.96 -1.22
N THR A 126 8.32 5.17 -0.42
CA THR A 126 6.97 4.72 -0.76
C THR A 126 5.91 5.63 -0.17
N THR A 127 4.77 5.76 -0.84
CA THR A 127 3.54 6.21 -0.17
C THR A 127 3.00 5.09 0.71
N ALA A 128 2.04 5.39 1.57
CA ALA A 128 1.27 4.39 2.27
C ALA A 128 -0.14 4.91 2.55
N VAL A 129 -1.14 4.25 1.99
CA VAL A 129 -2.52 4.38 2.44
C VAL A 129 -2.95 3.05 3.05
N LEU A 130 -3.35 3.08 4.33
CA LEU A 130 -3.77 1.92 5.11
C LEU A 130 -5.18 2.18 5.66
N ALA A 131 -6.14 1.33 5.30
CA ALA A 131 -7.45 1.27 5.90
C ALA A 131 -7.52 0.10 6.90
N LEU A 132 -7.87 0.41 8.15
CA LEU A 132 -8.18 -0.56 9.20
C LEU A 132 -9.68 -0.52 9.42
N ILE A 133 -10.34 -1.62 9.11
CA ILE A 133 -11.80 -1.77 9.15
C ILE A 133 -12.11 -2.71 10.31
N GLY A 134 -12.52 -2.14 11.44
CA GLY A 134 -12.98 -2.86 12.62
C GLY A 134 -14.51 -3.05 12.62
N PRO A 135 -15.06 -3.67 13.68
CA PRO A 135 -16.51 -3.87 13.82
C PRO A 135 -17.27 -2.56 14.06
N GLU A 136 -16.64 -1.56 14.69
CA GLU A 136 -17.30 -0.31 15.10
C GLU A 136 -16.80 0.91 14.30
N ASP A 137 -15.60 0.84 13.74
CA ASP A 137 -14.91 1.96 13.14
C ASP A 137 -14.12 1.59 11.88
N ILE A 138 -13.93 2.60 11.03
CA ILE A 138 -13.02 2.55 9.89
C ILE A 138 -12.01 3.67 10.08
N VAL A 139 -10.73 3.31 10.22
CA VAL A 139 -9.62 4.25 10.34
C VAL A 139 -8.78 4.19 9.07
N VAL A 140 -8.53 5.34 8.45
CA VAL A 140 -7.63 5.45 7.30
C VAL A 140 -6.43 6.29 7.69
N ALA A 141 -5.25 5.67 7.65
CA ALA A 141 -3.95 6.34 7.79
C ALA A 141 -3.36 6.55 6.39
N ASN A 142 -3.00 7.78 6.05
CA ASN A 142 -2.47 8.14 4.73
C ASN A 142 -1.20 8.99 4.85
N CYS A 143 -0.13 8.55 4.18
CA CYS A 143 1.13 9.26 4.02
C CYS A 143 1.52 9.26 2.54
N GLY A 144 1.64 10.45 1.94
CA GLY A 144 1.87 10.60 0.50
C GLY A 144 0.59 10.93 -0.28
N ASP A 145 0.62 10.67 -1.58
CA ASP A 145 -0.37 11.13 -2.57
C ASP A 145 -1.26 10.02 -3.15
N SER A 146 -1.11 8.78 -2.68
CA SER A 146 -2.14 7.75 -2.83
C SER A 146 -3.45 8.14 -2.12
N ARG A 147 -4.52 7.36 -2.32
CA ARG A 147 -5.85 7.73 -1.81
C ARG A 147 -6.74 6.53 -1.51
N SER A 148 -7.54 6.67 -0.46
CA SER A 148 -8.69 5.80 -0.18
C SER A 148 -9.98 6.61 -0.30
N VAL A 149 -11.06 5.95 -0.73
CA VAL A 149 -12.40 6.55 -0.86
C VAL A 149 -13.40 5.58 -0.25
N LEU A 150 -14.23 6.07 0.68
CA LEU A 150 -15.33 5.33 1.24
C LEU A 150 -16.64 5.74 0.55
N ARG A 151 -17.35 4.77 -0.02
CA ARG A 151 -18.75 4.91 -0.43
C ARG A 151 -19.60 4.21 0.61
N TRP A 152 -20.55 4.94 1.21
CA TRP A 152 -21.62 4.36 1.99
C TRP A 152 -22.95 4.62 1.29
N GLU A 153 -23.87 3.68 1.46
CA GLU A 153 -25.24 3.78 0.98
C GLU A 153 -26.16 3.39 2.13
N THR A 154 -27.13 4.24 2.40
CA THR A 154 -28.20 3.92 3.35
C THR A 154 -29.37 3.40 2.54
N ASP A 155 -30.03 2.34 3.01
CA ASP A 155 -31.34 1.95 2.49
C ASP A 155 -32.33 3.08 2.81
N ALA A 156 -32.48 4.04 1.89
CA ALA A 156 -33.48 5.09 1.96
C ALA A 156 -34.85 4.47 1.62
N GLY A 157 -35.36 3.69 2.57
CA GLY A 157 -36.64 2.97 2.49
C GLY A 157 -37.58 3.23 3.66
N ARG A 158 -37.40 4.33 4.41
CA ARG A 158 -38.38 4.88 5.36
C ARG A 158 -38.35 6.40 5.38
#